data_AF-A0A495J302-F1
#
_entry.id   AF-A0A495J302-F1
#
_cell.length_a   1.000
_cell.length_b   1.000
_cell.length_c   1.000
_cell.angle_alpha   90.00
_cell.angle_beta   90.00
_cell.angle_gamma   90.00
#
_symmetry.space_group_name_H-M   'P 1'
#
loop_
_entity.id
_entity.type
_entity.pdbx_description
1 polymer ?
#
loop_
_entity_poly.entity_id
_entity_poly.type
_entity_poly.pdbx_seq_one_letter_code
_entity_poly.pdbx_strand_id
1 'polypeptide(L)' 'MYDTIFLLVKATIQTTHKNVHEAIAEIQETATCTITNTKKVKIHELTLMDYKLKKA' A
#
# COMPACT_ATOMS: atom_id res chain seq x y z
N MET A 1 1.26 -4.41 -25.79
CA MET A 1 1.58 -3.09 -25.22
C MET A 1 1.54 -3.24 -23.71
N TYR A 2 2.59 -2.81 -23.03
CA TYR A 2 2.68 -2.83 -21.57
C TYR A 2 2.75 -1.39 -21.09
N ASP A 3 2.04 -1.10 -20.01
CA ASP A 3 2.06 0.20 -19.36
C ASP A 3 2.07 -0.02 -17.84
N THR A 4 2.65 0.91 -17.10
CA THR A 4 2.88 0.79 -15.67
C THR A 4 1.96 1.74 -14.92
N ILE A 5 1.15 1.20 -14.02
CA ILE A 5 0.30 2.00 -13.12
C ILE A 5 0.90 2.02 -11.71
N PHE A 6 0.88 3.19 -11.07
CA PHE A 6 1.24 3.36 -9.67
C PHE A 6 -0.03 3.64 -8.87
N LEU A 7 -0.38 2.74 -7.95
CA LEU A 7 -1.52 2.93 -7.05
C LEU A 7 -0.99 3.45 -5.70
N LEU A 8 -1.38 4.68 -5.37
CA LEU A 8 -1.07 5.33 -4.09
C LEU A 8 -2.30 5.25 -3.20
N VAL A 9 -2.17 4.65 -2.02
CA VAL A 9 -3.24 4.60 -1.02
C VAL A 9 -2.97 5.64 0.06
N LYS A 10 -3.91 6.55 0.26
CA LYS A 10 -3.90 7.50 1.39
C LYS A 10 -4.92 7.04 2.42
N ALA A 11 -4.47 6.80 3.64
CA ALA A 11 -5.34 6.53 4.78
C ALA A 11 -5.19 7.67 5.81
N THR A 12 -6.31 8.14 6.34
CA THR A 12 -6.34 8.99 7.53
C THR A 12 -6.75 8.12 8.70
N ILE A 13 -5.85 7.95 9.66
CA ILE A 13 -6.06 7.07 10.81
C ILE A 13 -6.36 7.90 12.06
N GLN A 14 -7.26 7.39 12.89
CA GLN A 14 -7.42 7.80 14.27
C GLN A 14 -6.88 6.68 15.14
N THR A 15 -6.03 6.99 16.11
CA THR A 15 -5.37 5.98 16.94
C THR A 15 -5.37 6.36 18.40
N THR A 16 -5.39 5.33 19.26
CA THR A 16 -5.18 5.43 20.71
C THR A 16 -3.72 5.17 21.09
N HIS A 17 -2.88 4.72 20.14
CA HIS A 17 -1.44 4.60 20.35
C HIS A 17 -0.84 5.96 20.67
N LYS A 18 0.05 5.99 21.67
CA LYS A 18 0.79 7.22 22.02
C LYS A 18 1.80 7.59 20.93
N ASN A 19 2.31 6.60 20.23
CA ASN A 19 3.27 6.77 19.14
C ASN A 19 2.59 6.48 17.80
N VAL A 20 2.58 7.47 16.92
CA VAL A 20 2.00 7.34 15.58
C VAL A 20 2.69 6.24 14.76
N HIS A 21 3.97 5.94 15.02
CA HIS A 21 4.70 4.89 14.31
C HIS A 21 4.16 3.49 14.63
N GLU A 22 3.69 3.25 15.85
CA GLU A 22 3.07 1.98 16.25
C GLU A 22 1.73 1.80 15.53
N ALA A 23 0.93 2.87 15.46
CA ALA A 23 -0.33 2.86 14.70
C ALA A 23 -0.12 2.63 13.20
N ILE A 24 0.94 3.22 12.62
CA ILE A 24 1.30 3.01 11.22
C ILE A 24 1.74 1.56 11.01
N ALA A 25 2.58 1.01 11.90
CA ALA A 25 3.03 -0.39 11.80
C ALA A 25 1.85 -1.37 11.87
N GLU A 26 0.92 -1.18 12.81
CA GLU A 26 -0.28 -2.02 12.93
C GLU A 26 -1.13 -2.02 11.65
N ILE A 27 -1.33 -0.85 11.04
CA ILE A 27 -2.07 -0.74 9.78
C ILE A 27 -1.26 -1.32 8.62
N GLN A 28 0.05 -1.14 8.58
CA GLN A 28 0.91 -1.71 7.55
C GLN A 28 0.94 -3.24 7.60
N GLU A 29 0.97 -3.85 8.79
CA GLU A 29 0.97 -5.30 8.97
C GLU A 29 -0.38 -5.93 8.58
N THR A 30 -1.48 -5.20 8.75
CA THR A 30 -2.84 -5.71 8.46
C THR A 30 -3.36 -5.31 7.08
N ALA A 31 -2.77 -4.29 6.44
CA ALA A 31 -3.21 -3.80 5.16
C ALA A 31 -3.04 -4.85 4.06
N THR A 32 -4.17 -5.33 3.52
CA THR A 32 -4.17 -6.20 2.35
C THR A 32 -4.46 -5.36 1.11
N CYS A 33 -3.54 -5.35 0.14
CA CYS A 33 -3.79 -4.77 -1.19
C CYS A 33 -4.04 -5.91 -2.19
N THR A 34 -5.18 -5.88 -2.88
CA THR A 34 -5.54 -6.90 -3.86
C THR A 34 -5.68 -6.26 -5.24
N ILE A 35 -4.80 -6.65 -6.17
CA ILE A 35 -4.89 -6.27 -7.59
C ILE A 35 -5.12 -7.54 -8.40
N THR A 36 -6.16 -7.55 -9.24
CA THR A 36 -6.55 -8.76 -9.99
C THR A 36 -6.69 -8.49 -11.49
N ASN A 37 -6.56 -9.57 -12.26
CA ASN A 37 -6.83 -9.56 -13.68
C ASN A 37 -8.30 -9.28 -13.97
N THR A 38 -8.57 -8.60 -15.08
CA THR A 38 -9.92 -8.49 -15.64
C THR A 38 -10.01 -9.28 -16.94
N LYS A 39 -11.19 -9.28 -17.57
CA LYS A 39 -11.38 -9.85 -18.91
C LYS A 39 -10.53 -9.13 -19.98
N LYS A 40 -10.17 -7.86 -19.76
CA LYS A 40 -9.50 -6.99 -20.75
C LYS A 40 -8.07 -6.61 -20.37
N VAL A 41 -7.70 -6.72 -19.09
CA VAL A 41 -6.40 -6.30 -18.56
C VAL A 41 -5.78 -7.46 -17.80
N LYS A 42 -4.54 -7.80 -18.15
CA LYS A 42 -3.73 -8.79 -17.46
C LYS A 42 -2.56 -8.09 -16.79
N ILE A 43 -2.37 -8.38 -15.51
CA ILE A 43 -1.21 -7.99 -14.73
C ILE A 43 -0.04 -8.81 -15.24
N HIS A 44 0.96 -8.11 -15.78
CA HIS A 44 2.19 -8.74 -16.25
C HIS A 44 3.18 -8.94 -15.10
N GLU A 45 3.33 -7.92 -14.26
CA GLU A 45 4.19 -7.91 -13.09
C GLU A 45 3.51 -7.11 -11.99
N LEU A 46 3.64 -7.57 -10.74
CA LEU A 46 3.13 -6.87 -9.56
C LEU A 46 4.27 -6.71 -8.55
N THR A 47 4.67 -5.47 -8.31
CA THR A 47 5.65 -5.12 -7.27
C THR A 47 4.96 -4.32 -6.19
N LEU A 48 4.98 -4.82 -4.96
CA LEU A 48 4.55 -4.04 -3.79
C LEU A 48 5.72 -3.14 -3.38
N MET A 49 5.53 -1.82 -3.52
CA MET A 49 6.56 -0.85 -3.16
C MET A 49 6.63 -0.69 -1.64
N ASP A 50 7.80 -0.98 -1.07
CA ASP A 50 8.08 -0.81 0.35
C ASP A 50 8.28 0.68 0.66
N TYR A 51 7.21 1.36 1.08
CA TYR A 51 7.27 2.75 1.50
C TYR A 51 7.90 2.86 2.89
N LYS A 52 9.24 2.80 2.93
CA LYS A 52 10.00 3.24 4.10
C LYS A 52 9.84 4.75 4.22
N LEU A 53 8.99 5.20 5.15
CA LEU A 53 8.96 6.58 5.59
C LEU A 53 10.40 6.96 5.99
N LYS A 54 11.06 7.81 5.18
CA LYS A 54 12.35 8.40 5.58
C LYS A 54 12.12 9.05 6.94
N LYS A 55 12.89 8.66 7.96
CA LYS A 55 13.01 9.43 9.19
C LYS A 55 13.41 10.86 8.77
N ALA A 56 12.52 11.80 9.04
CA ALA A 56 12.81 13.23 8.95
C ALA A 56 13.84 13.63 10.02
#